data_AF-A0A9Q1BBZ6-F1
#
_entry.id   AF-A0A9Q1BBZ6-F1
#
_cell.length_a   1.000
_cell.length_b   1.000
_cell.length_c   1.000
_cell.angle_alpha   90.00
_cell.angle_beta   90.00
_cell.angle_gamma   90.00
#
_symmetry.space_group_name_H-M   'P 1'
#
loop_
_entity.id
_entity.type
_entity.pdbx_description
1 polymer ?
#
loop_
_entity_poly.entity_id
_entity_poly.type
_entity_poly.pdbx_seq_one_letter_code
_entity_poly.pdbx_strand_id
1 'polypeptide(L)'
;MIHYPSDCRSDNMRDKKRDIEHKFLLEVIATYESLPALWKIKSDDYMNRDKKADAYNVLLQKYKEHFPEATLEELKKKLNSLRTNFRSELRKVERSAKSGAGTEDLYVSTLWCFDALLFLRDQETTAPSRNTIVVDEGSQKDDDDVDLPQVSCFETMKNPNLFHKLNKN
;
A
#
# COMPACT_ATOMS: atom_id res chain seq x y z
N MET A 1 -48.42 -16.74 -27.10
CA MET A 1 -47.28 -17.48 -26.50
C MET A 1 -46.49 -16.47 -25.70
N ILE A 2 -46.69 -16.43 -24.39
CA ILE A 2 -46.08 -15.44 -23.50
C ILE A 2 -44.70 -15.97 -23.15
N HIS A 3 -43.66 -15.45 -23.81
CA HIS A 3 -42.27 -15.71 -23.44
C HIS A 3 -41.99 -14.98 -22.14
N TYR A 4 -41.89 -15.72 -21.03
CA TYR A 4 -41.34 -15.18 -19.81
C TYR A 4 -39.81 -15.03 -19.97
N PRO A 5 -39.22 -13.91 -19.53
CA PRO A 5 -37.78 -13.70 -19.58
C PRO A 5 -37.06 -14.71 -18.69
N SER A 6 -36.05 -15.38 -19.25
CA SER A 6 -35.13 -16.22 -18.48
C SER A 6 -34.25 -15.38 -17.56
N ASP A 7 -34.32 -15.71 -16.27
CA ASP A 7 -33.31 -15.58 -15.21
C ASP A 7 -32.66 -14.21 -14.91
N CYS A 8 -33.15 -13.57 -13.84
CA CYS A 8 -32.43 -12.54 -13.08
C CYS A 8 -32.37 -12.95 -11.59
N ARG A 9 -31.60 -13.98 -11.22
CA ARG A 9 -31.49 -14.39 -9.80
C ARG A 9 -30.11 -14.83 -9.32
N SER A 10 -29.05 -14.65 -10.10
CA SER A 10 -27.68 -15.07 -9.69
C SER A 10 -26.79 -13.94 -9.14
N ASP A 11 -27.13 -12.66 -9.34
CA ASP A 11 -26.24 -11.54 -8.97
C ASP A 11 -26.19 -11.25 -7.46
N ASN A 12 -27.27 -11.52 -6.73
CA ASN A 12 -27.43 -11.11 -5.33
C ASN A 12 -26.48 -11.81 -4.33
N MET A 13 -25.99 -13.02 -4.64
CA MET A 13 -25.13 -13.79 -3.72
C MET A 13 -23.66 -13.37 -3.82
N ARG A 14 -23.21 -12.98 -5.02
CA ARG A 14 -21.82 -12.59 -5.30
C ARG A 14 -21.51 -11.21 -4.71
N ASP A 15 -22.48 -10.31 -4.77
CA ASP A 15 -22.36 -8.95 -4.23
C ASP A 15 -22.25 -8.97 -2.71
N LYS A 16 -23.10 -9.76 -2.05
CA LYS A 16 -23.08 -9.92 -0.60
C LYS A 16 -21.75 -10.49 -0.08
N LYS A 17 -21.12 -11.41 -0.82
CA LYS A 17 -19.79 -11.94 -0.48
C LYS A 17 -18.73 -10.84 -0.53
N ARG A 18 -18.75 -9.99 -1.57
CA ARG A 18 -17.81 -8.87 -1.73
C ARG A 18 -17.96 -7.85 -0.60
N ASP A 19 -19.19 -7.54 -0.20
CA ASP A 19 -19.44 -6.58 0.88
C ASP A 19 -18.91 -7.08 2.23
N ILE A 20 -19.05 -8.38 2.52
CA ILE A 20 -18.50 -8.99 3.74
C ILE A 20 -16.97 -8.91 3.72
N GLU A 21 -16.34 -9.29 2.60
CA GLU A 21 -14.88 -9.24 2.45
C GLU A 21 -14.37 -7.80 2.55
N HIS A 22 -15.04 -6.82 1.93
CA HIS A 22 -14.66 -5.41 2.03
C HIS A 22 -14.74 -4.91 3.47
N LYS A 23 -15.83 -5.19 4.19
CA LYS A 23 -15.96 -4.80 5.61
C LYS A 23 -14.84 -5.39 6.45
N PHE A 24 -14.53 -6.67 6.26
CA PHE A 24 -13.43 -7.30 6.96
C PHE A 24 -12.08 -6.64 6.63
N LEU A 25 -11.81 -6.37 5.35
CA LEU A 25 -10.57 -5.70 4.95
C LEU A 25 -10.48 -4.26 5.49
N LEU A 26 -11.60 -3.54 5.69
CA LEU A 26 -11.60 -2.25 6.38
C LEU A 26 -11.11 -2.40 7.83
N GLU A 27 -11.52 -3.45 8.55
CA GLU A 27 -11.01 -3.73 9.90
C GLU A 27 -9.52 -4.07 9.92
N VAL A 28 -9.05 -4.82 8.90
CA VAL A 28 -7.63 -5.10 8.72
C VAL A 28 -6.86 -3.80 8.45
N ILE A 29 -7.39 -2.90 7.62
CA ILE A 29 -6.79 -1.60 7.35
C ILE A 29 -6.75 -0.73 8.61
N ALA A 30 -7.81 -0.69 9.40
CA ALA A 30 -7.85 0.03 10.67
C ALA A 30 -6.82 -0.51 11.68
N THR A 31 -6.64 -1.83 11.73
CA THR A 31 -5.58 -2.47 12.53
C THR A 31 -4.20 -2.11 12.01
N TYR A 32 -4.02 -2.05 10.70
CA TYR A 32 -2.77 -1.65 10.08
C TYR A 32 -2.44 -0.15 10.33
N GLU A 33 -3.44 0.73 10.34
CA GLU A 33 -3.29 2.15 10.70
C GLU A 33 -2.80 2.33 12.14
N SER A 34 -3.29 1.53 13.09
CA SER A 34 -2.88 1.60 14.50
C SER A 34 -1.45 1.10 14.76
N LEU A 35 -0.79 0.53 13.75
CA LEU A 35 0.55 -0.06 13.83
C LEU A 35 1.60 0.80 13.10
N PRO A 36 2.07 1.93 13.69
CA PRO A 36 2.98 2.88 13.03
C PRO A 36 4.31 2.26 12.59
N ALA A 37 4.77 1.19 13.24
CA ALA A 37 5.95 0.42 12.86
C ALA A 37 5.89 -0.13 11.41
N LEU A 38 4.68 -0.27 10.84
CA LEU A 38 4.48 -0.83 9.50
C LEU A 38 4.42 0.22 8.38
N TRP A 39 4.15 1.48 8.70
CA TRP A 39 3.80 2.49 7.69
C TRP A 39 4.34 3.89 7.93
N LYS A 40 4.64 4.28 9.17
CA LYS A 40 5.04 5.64 9.51
C LYS A 40 6.56 5.77 9.43
N ILE A 41 7.08 6.09 8.24
CA ILE A 41 8.54 6.10 7.94
C ILE A 41 9.33 7.01 8.89
N LYS A 42 8.72 8.13 9.30
CA LYS A 42 9.34 9.13 10.19
C LYS A 42 9.29 8.75 11.68
N SER A 43 8.77 7.58 12.04
CA SER A 43 8.71 7.10 13.42
C SER A 43 9.92 6.22 13.74
N ASP A 44 10.47 6.32 14.94
CA ASP A 44 11.53 5.42 15.41
C ASP A 44 11.09 3.95 15.39
N ASP A 45 9.79 3.71 15.61
CA ASP A 45 9.19 2.38 15.56
C ASP A 45 9.34 1.71 14.19
N TYR A 46 9.39 2.49 13.11
CA TYR A 46 9.55 1.96 11.75
C TYR A 46 10.96 1.41 11.50
N MET A 47 11.97 1.97 12.18
CA MET A 47 13.35 1.49 12.12
C MET A 47 13.60 0.28 13.03
N ASN A 48 12.74 0.06 14.03
CA ASN A 48 12.88 -1.06 14.95
C ASN A 48 12.36 -2.36 14.32
N ARG A 49 13.29 -3.28 14.05
CA ARG A 49 13.00 -4.59 13.42
C ARG A 49 12.05 -5.45 14.25
N ASP A 50 12.23 -5.47 15.56
CA ASP A 50 11.45 -6.33 16.46
C ASP A 50 10.01 -5.82 16.57
N LYS A 51 9.83 -4.51 16.77
CA LYS A 51 8.50 -3.87 16.73
C LYS A 51 7.78 -4.11 15.41
N LYS A 52 8.52 -4.11 14.30
CA LYS A 52 7.96 -4.39 12.98
C LYS A 52 7.50 -5.85 12.85
N ALA A 53 8.29 -6.79 13.36
CA ALA A 53 7.92 -8.19 13.39
C ALA A 53 6.67 -8.42 14.25
N ASP A 54 6.63 -7.84 15.45
CA ASP A 54 5.47 -7.92 16.35
C ASP A 54 4.21 -7.31 15.72
N ALA A 55 4.33 -6.13 15.10
CA ALA A 55 3.23 -5.50 14.41
C ALA A 55 2.70 -6.36 13.24
N TYR A 56 3.60 -6.98 12.46
CA TYR A 56 3.19 -7.90 11.40
C TYR A 56 2.48 -9.15 11.96
N ASN A 57 2.92 -9.67 13.11
CA ASN A 57 2.26 -10.79 13.77
C ASN A 57 0.84 -10.42 14.21
N VAL A 58 0.67 -9.27 14.86
CA VAL A 58 -0.65 -8.76 15.27
C VAL A 58 -1.58 -8.64 14.06
N LEU A 59 -1.10 -8.03 12.98
CA LEU A 59 -1.89 -7.84 11.77
C LEU A 59 -2.22 -9.18 11.07
N LEU A 60 -1.29 -10.14 11.08
CA LEU A 60 -1.51 -11.47 10.54
C LEU A 60 -2.56 -12.25 11.33
N GLN A 61 -2.56 -12.16 12.66
CA GLN A 61 -3.62 -12.78 13.47
C GLN A 61 -5.00 -12.25 13.11
N LYS A 62 -5.12 -10.92 12.96
CA LYS A 62 -6.38 -10.32 12.50
C LYS A 62 -6.78 -10.82 11.11
N TYR A 63 -5.83 -10.89 10.16
CA TYR A 63 -6.09 -11.37 8.80
C TYR A 63 -6.54 -12.84 8.76
N LYS A 64 -6.03 -13.66 9.67
CA LYS A 64 -6.37 -15.09 9.80
C LYS A 64 -7.79 -15.35 10.28
N GLU A 65 -8.48 -14.38 10.88
CA GLU A 65 -9.89 -14.52 11.26
C GLU A 65 -10.78 -14.84 10.05
N HIS A 66 -10.42 -14.36 8.85
CA HIS A 66 -11.14 -14.64 7.61
C HIS A 66 -10.35 -15.56 6.64
N PHE A 67 -9.02 -15.58 6.75
CA PHE A 67 -8.15 -16.43 5.92
C PHE A 67 -7.23 -17.30 6.82
N PRO A 68 -7.74 -18.41 7.39
CA PRO A 68 -7.02 -19.15 8.43
C PRO A 68 -5.63 -19.66 8.03
N GLU A 69 -5.47 -20.04 6.76
CA GLU A 69 -4.21 -20.57 6.20
C GLU A 69 -3.28 -19.48 5.68
N ALA A 70 -3.65 -18.20 5.83
CA ALA A 70 -2.87 -17.11 5.27
C ALA A 70 -1.46 -17.03 5.87
N THR A 71 -0.50 -16.79 5.00
CA THR A 71 0.90 -16.57 5.37
C THR A 71 1.21 -15.08 5.54
N LEU A 72 2.33 -14.78 6.21
CA LEU A 72 2.83 -13.40 6.30
C LEU A 72 3.12 -12.80 4.92
N GLU A 73 3.55 -13.62 3.95
CA GLU A 73 3.82 -13.19 2.59
C GLU A 73 2.55 -12.78 1.85
N GLU A 74 1.48 -13.55 1.98
CA GLU A 74 0.17 -13.20 1.42
C GLU A 74 -0.39 -11.92 2.01
N LEU A 75 -0.26 -11.72 3.33
CA LEU A 75 -0.61 -10.47 3.98
C LEU A 75 0.18 -9.29 3.39
N LYS A 76 1.50 -9.42 3.28
CA LYS A 76 2.36 -8.38 2.69
C LYS A 76 1.99 -8.09 1.24
N LYS A 77 1.70 -9.13 0.46
CA LYS A 77 1.24 -9.01 -0.93
C LYS A 77 -0.08 -8.26 -0.99
N LYS A 78 -1.06 -8.60 -0.14
CA LYS A 78 -2.34 -7.90 -0.05
C LYS A 78 -2.17 -6.42 0.31
N LEU A 79 -1.35 -6.12 1.33
CA LEU A 79 -1.03 -4.73 1.69
C LEU A 79 -0.37 -3.97 0.54
N ASN A 80 0.56 -4.61 -0.18
CA ASN A 80 1.21 -3.97 -1.33
C ASN A 80 0.22 -3.66 -2.47
N SER A 81 -0.71 -4.58 -2.75
CA SER A 81 -1.78 -4.34 -3.72
C SER A 81 -2.68 -3.17 -3.28
N LEU A 82 -3.08 -3.12 -2.00
CA LEU A 82 -3.86 -2.01 -1.45
C LEU A 82 -3.12 -0.67 -1.59
N ARG A 83 -1.85 -0.61 -1.21
CA ARG A 83 -1.01 0.60 -1.34
C ARG A 83 -0.85 1.03 -2.80
N THR A 84 -0.62 0.09 -3.71
CA THR A 84 -0.48 0.38 -5.15
C THR A 84 -1.77 0.98 -5.72
N ASN A 85 -2.93 0.39 -5.37
CA ASN A 85 -4.23 0.92 -5.78
C ASN A 85 -4.49 2.30 -5.18
N PHE A 86 -4.19 2.50 -3.90
CA PHE A 86 -4.33 3.80 -3.26
C PHE A 86 -3.46 4.87 -3.93
N ARG A 87 -2.18 4.58 -4.19
CA ARG A 87 -1.26 5.50 -4.88
C ARG A 87 -1.75 5.90 -6.26
N SER A 88 -2.23 4.93 -7.05
CA SER A 88 -2.71 5.21 -8.40
C SER A 88 -3.96 6.08 -8.37
N GLU A 89 -4.86 5.83 -7.43
CA GLU A 89 -6.10 6.56 -7.22
C GLU A 89 -5.84 7.98 -6.68
N LEU A 90 -4.98 8.12 -5.68
CA LEU A 90 -4.56 9.41 -5.10
C LEU A 90 -3.99 10.33 -6.17
N ARG A 91 -3.16 9.79 -7.08
CA ARG A 91 -2.62 10.56 -8.22
C ARG A 91 -3.71 11.08 -9.16
N LYS A 92 -4.83 10.38 -9.33
CA LYS A 92 -5.96 10.88 -10.16
C LYS A 92 -6.64 12.06 -9.47
N VAL A 93 -6.91 11.93 -8.17
CA VAL A 93 -7.50 12.97 -7.32
C VAL A 93 -6.60 14.22 -7.28
N GLU A 94 -5.30 14.06 -7.14
CA GLU A 94 -4.36 15.19 -7.11
C GLU A 94 -4.22 15.88 -8.47
N ARG A 95 -4.25 15.10 -9.57
CA ARG A 95 -4.18 15.67 -10.93
C ARG A 95 -5.42 16.49 -11.26
N SER A 96 -6.62 16.01 -10.95
CA SER A 96 -7.86 16.76 -11.20
C SER A 96 -7.90 18.07 -10.42
N ALA A 97 -7.42 18.05 -9.17
CA ALA A 97 -7.32 19.25 -8.34
C ALA A 97 -6.32 20.29 -8.91
N LYS A 98 -5.23 19.85 -9.55
CA LYS A 98 -4.19 20.74 -10.08
C LYS A 98 -4.52 21.35 -11.45
N SER A 99 -5.39 20.71 -12.24
CA SER A 99 -5.73 21.15 -13.60
C SER A 99 -6.53 22.46 -13.70
N GLY A 100 -6.91 23.08 -12.57
CA GLY A 100 -7.60 24.37 -12.57
C GLY A 100 -9.01 24.34 -13.18
N ALA A 101 -9.56 23.14 -13.41
CA ALA A 101 -10.95 22.96 -13.78
C ALA A 101 -11.83 23.45 -12.63
N GLY A 102 -12.98 24.07 -12.94
CA GLY A 102 -13.91 24.56 -11.93
C GLY A 102 -14.29 23.45 -10.95
N THR A 103 -14.77 23.82 -9.75
CA THR A 103 -15.11 22.90 -8.65
C THR A 103 -16.05 21.74 -9.02
N GLU A 104 -16.70 21.79 -10.18
CA GLU A 104 -17.59 20.75 -10.72
C GLU A 104 -16.83 19.58 -11.42
N ASP A 105 -15.53 19.72 -11.71
CA ASP A 105 -14.73 18.73 -12.47
C ASP A 105 -13.70 17.95 -11.61
N LEU A 106 -13.82 18.04 -10.29
CA LEU A 106 -12.90 17.34 -9.38
C LEU A 106 -13.19 15.83 -9.36
N TYR A 107 -12.21 15.03 -9.77
CA TYR A 107 -12.28 13.58 -9.67
C TYR A 107 -12.47 13.11 -8.21
N VAL A 108 -13.54 12.37 -7.96
CA VAL A 108 -13.81 11.66 -6.71
C VAL A 108 -13.40 10.20 -6.89
N SER A 109 -12.55 9.70 -6.01
CA SER A 109 -12.11 8.29 -6.00
C SER A 109 -13.30 7.34 -5.85
N THR A 110 -13.33 6.26 -6.63
CA THR A 110 -14.33 5.19 -6.49
C THR A 110 -13.81 3.97 -5.73
N LEU A 111 -12.56 4.03 -5.26
CA LEU A 111 -11.95 2.97 -4.47
C LEU A 111 -12.62 2.86 -3.08
N TRP A 112 -13.24 1.71 -2.81
CA TRP A 112 -14.02 1.43 -1.60
C TRP A 112 -13.26 1.58 -0.27
N CYS A 113 -11.92 1.50 -0.29
CA CYS A 113 -11.05 1.69 0.86
C CYS A 113 -10.21 2.97 0.80
N PHE A 114 -10.54 3.91 -0.09
CA PHE A 114 -9.76 5.12 -0.28
C PHE A 114 -9.62 5.93 1.02
N ASP A 115 -10.75 6.22 1.67
CA ASP A 115 -10.78 7.01 2.90
C ASP A 115 -10.01 6.32 4.03
N ALA A 116 -10.15 5.00 4.14
CA ALA A 116 -9.45 4.19 5.14
C ALA A 116 -7.92 4.16 4.94
N LEU A 117 -7.42 4.48 3.75
CA LEU A 117 -5.99 4.50 3.43
C LEU A 117 -5.39 5.91 3.41
N LEU A 118 -6.19 6.96 3.68
CA LEU A 118 -5.75 8.36 3.63
C LEU A 118 -4.58 8.66 4.57
N PHE A 119 -4.43 7.93 5.68
CA PHE A 119 -3.31 8.08 6.61
C PHE A 119 -1.94 7.82 5.95
N LEU A 120 -1.90 7.14 4.79
CA LEU A 120 -0.68 6.91 4.03
C LEU A 120 -0.27 8.10 3.17
N ARG A 121 -1.15 9.07 2.93
CA ARG A 121 -0.92 10.19 2.00
C ARG A 121 0.43 10.89 2.22
N ASP A 122 0.74 11.25 3.45
CA ASP A 122 1.97 11.98 3.80
C ASP A 122 3.24 11.15 3.63
N GLN A 123 3.11 9.82 3.61
CA GLN A 123 4.21 8.91 3.33
C GLN A 123 4.50 8.83 1.83
N GLU A 124 3.46 8.98 0.99
CA GLU A 124 3.57 8.89 -0.47
C GLU A 124 4.22 10.12 -1.11
N THR A 125 3.94 11.31 -0.57
CA THR A 125 4.51 12.58 -1.05
C THR A 125 6.00 12.73 -0.73
N THR A 126 6.52 11.96 0.23
CA THR A 126 7.93 12.01 0.66
C THR A 126 8.84 11.17 -0.25
N ALA A 127 8.30 10.34 -1.15
CA ALA A 127 9.09 9.66 -2.17
C ALA A 127 9.21 10.56 -3.41
N PRO A 128 10.35 11.25 -3.65
CA PRO A 128 10.56 11.90 -4.93
C PRO A 128 10.47 10.83 -6.02
N SER A 129 9.54 11.05 -6.96
CA SER A 129 9.33 10.16 -8.09
C SER A 129 10.65 10.05 -8.87
N ARG A 130 11.34 8.92 -8.78
CA ARG A 130 12.35 8.53 -9.78
C ARG A 130 11.59 8.17 -11.06
N ASN A 131 11.11 9.19 -11.77
CA ASN A 131 10.79 9.07 -13.17
C ASN A 131 12.03 9.55 -13.91
N THR A 132 12.94 8.63 -14.25
CA THR A 132 13.89 8.90 -15.33
C THR A 132 13.09 8.82 -16.62
N ILE A 133 12.50 9.95 -17.03
CA ILE A 133 12.00 10.10 -18.38
C ILE A 133 13.25 10.35 -19.24
N VAL A 134 13.81 9.30 -19.83
CA VAL A 134 14.67 9.46 -21.00
C VAL A 134 13.72 9.67 -22.18
N VAL A 135 13.69 10.91 -22.68
CA VAL A 135 13.09 11.21 -23.96
C VAL A 135 14.20 10.93 -24.98
N ASP A 136 14.09 9.86 -25.74
CA ASP A 136 14.83 9.72 -26.99
C ASP A 136 14.01 8.87 -27.97
N GLU A 137 13.74 9.45 -29.12
CA GLU A 137 13.14 8.76 -30.26
C GLU A 137 14.15 7.75 -30.83
N GLY A 138 13.72 6.50 -31.02
CA GLY A 138 14.36 5.63 -32.02
C GLY A 138 14.60 4.17 -31.64
N SER A 139 13.86 3.30 -32.33
CA SER A 139 14.23 1.93 -32.73
C SER A 139 14.09 0.78 -31.72
N GLN A 140 13.27 -0.17 -32.17
CA GLN A 140 12.94 -1.50 -31.66
C GLN A 140 14.15 -2.46 -31.62
N LYS A 141 14.31 -3.23 -30.53
CA LYS A 141 14.87 -4.61 -30.51
C LYS A 141 14.34 -5.40 -29.30
N ASP A 142 14.08 -6.67 -29.55
CA ASP A 142 13.57 -7.71 -28.66
C ASP A 142 14.65 -8.32 -27.74
N ASP A 143 14.14 -9.12 -26.80
CA ASP A 143 14.73 -10.27 -26.08
C ASP A 143 15.45 -10.13 -24.72
N ASP A 144 15.04 -11.07 -23.85
CA ASP A 144 15.70 -11.74 -22.72
C ASP A 144 15.44 -11.32 -21.24
N ASP A 145 15.02 -12.37 -20.52
CA ASP A 145 14.67 -12.58 -19.12
C ASP A 145 15.89 -12.50 -18.17
N VAL A 146 15.73 -11.89 -16.96
CA VAL A 146 16.36 -12.33 -15.68
C VAL A 146 15.83 -11.56 -14.45
N ASP A 147 15.05 -12.29 -13.64
CA ASP A 147 15.06 -12.47 -12.17
C ASP A 147 15.84 -11.50 -11.20
N LEU A 148 15.07 -10.82 -10.31
CA LEU A 148 15.26 -10.44 -8.86
C LEU A 148 16.64 -9.92 -8.30
N PRO A 149 16.82 -9.54 -6.99
CA PRO A 149 15.91 -9.16 -5.89
C PRO A 149 16.31 -7.89 -5.05
N GLN A 150 15.38 -7.46 -4.18
CA GLN A 150 15.51 -6.91 -2.81
C GLN A 150 16.51 -5.79 -2.39
N VAL A 151 15.94 -4.85 -1.62
CA VAL A 151 16.41 -4.13 -0.41
C VAL A 151 17.73 -3.33 -0.39
N SER A 152 17.61 -2.16 0.26
CA SER A 152 18.65 -1.46 1.04
C SER A 152 19.72 -0.65 0.30
N CYS A 153 19.51 0.66 0.22
CA CYS A 153 20.58 1.66 0.32
C CYS A 153 20.09 2.85 1.16
N PHE A 154 20.15 2.73 2.48
CA PHE A 154 20.35 3.90 3.33
C PHE A 154 21.35 3.54 4.43
N GLU A 155 22.61 3.43 4.04
CA GLU A 155 23.73 3.35 4.97
C GLU A 155 24.23 4.78 5.24
N THR A 156 24.01 5.21 6.48
CA THR A 156 24.93 5.92 7.36
C THR A 156 25.49 7.28 6.92
N MET A 157 24.97 8.35 7.52
CA MET A 157 25.81 9.46 7.97
C MET A 157 25.10 10.34 9.03
N LYS A 158 25.61 10.23 10.27
CA LYS A 158 25.66 11.20 11.40
C LYS A 158 25.29 10.54 12.72
N ASN A 159 26.28 9.90 13.36
CA ASN A 159 26.27 9.72 14.81
C ASN A 159 27.44 10.54 15.41
N PRO A 160 27.18 11.75 15.94
CA PRO A 160 28.18 12.55 16.64
C PRO A 160 28.13 12.25 18.15
N ASN A 161 29.29 11.94 18.73
CA ASN A 161 29.63 11.75 20.16
C ASN A 161 29.53 10.33 20.74
N LEU A 162 30.66 9.62 20.70
CA LEU A 162 31.08 8.77 21.82
C LEU A 162 32.42 9.29 22.36
N PHE A 163 32.31 10.15 23.35
CA PHE A 163 33.41 10.64 24.18
C PHE A 163 33.93 9.50 25.07
N HIS A 164 35.25 9.30 25.05
CA HIS A 164 36.14 9.02 26.21
C HIS A 164 35.83 7.82 27.14
N LYS A 165 36.63 6.74 27.01
CA LYS A 165 37.13 5.78 28.03
C LYS A 165 38.01 4.76 27.27
N LEU A 166 39.21 4.30 27.64
CA LEU A 166 40.09 4.43 28.80
C LEU A 166 41.51 4.03 28.38
N ASN A 167 42.48 4.68 29.00
CA ASN A 167 43.90 4.34 29.12
C ASN A 167 44.16 2.84 29.40
N LYS A 168 45.14 2.24 28.69
CA LYS A 168 46.18 1.30 29.20
C LYS A 168 47.01 0.70 28.05
N ASN A 169 48.20 1.26 27.83
CA ASN A 169 49.46 0.53 27.86
C ASN A 169 50.62 1.52 28.04
#